data_AF-A0A0W0G087-F1
#
_entry.id   AF-A0A0W0G087-F1
#
_cell.length_a   1.000
_cell.length_b   1.000
_cell.length_c   1.000
_cell.angle_alpha   90.00
_cell.angle_beta   90.00
_cell.angle_gamma   90.00
#
_symmetry.space_group_name_H-M   'P 1'
#
loop_
_entity.id
_entity.type
_entity.pdbx_description
1 polymer ?
#
loop_
_entity_poly.entity_id
_entity_poly.type
_entity_poly.pdbx_seq_one_letter_code
_entity_poly.pdbx_strand_id
1 'polypeptide(L)'
;MSLIDVQTEANARLWSYSHMVAITILFWDHVLTLDLEINYIWRRPRTLSGSMFFANRYYNALSRIFVFLSLFDPKLPLSCRQRDGIRVWLLVVSHVIITVIMTLRVYALCACNKHLLYFLMSAVAVLLITASATTLHGTHIGKPKFVRLHSDRCVLLYDFEANAWQAVAWICVFTYDVLLFSLSLHNAFKTRQELRILQSRTSLKVILLRDGAIYFAVVSLAILSNILTYFVSFVMRPLLMYTQVKSVAGRKHHEGWAGVSCKQYIGDTSVPIDVKPSSGYGCRNFYDFMRSDDR
;
A
#
# COMPACT_ATOMS: atom_id res chain seq x y z
N MET A 1 22.37 -15.73 -13.04
CA MET A 1 21.35 -15.08 -12.18
C MET A 1 21.90 -13.70 -11.82
N SER A 2 21.22 -12.62 -12.20
CA SER A 2 21.74 -11.27 -11.93
C SER A 2 21.63 -10.96 -10.44
N LEU A 3 22.47 -10.06 -9.92
CA LEU A 3 22.42 -9.65 -8.51
C LEU A 3 21.03 -9.07 -8.11
N ILE A 4 20.34 -8.49 -9.09
CA ILE A 4 19.00 -7.92 -8.96
C ILE A 4 17.93 -9.00 -8.79
N ASP A 5 18.07 -10.13 -9.51
CA ASP A 5 17.15 -11.27 -9.38
C ASP A 5 17.25 -11.88 -7.97
N VAL A 6 18.47 -12.03 -7.45
CA VAL A 6 18.71 -12.55 -6.10
C VAL A 6 18.09 -11.65 -5.03
N GLN A 7 18.27 -10.33 -5.13
CA GLN A 7 17.67 -9.39 -4.19
C GLN A 7 16.13 -9.39 -4.27
N THR A 8 15.58 -9.49 -5.47
CA THR A 8 14.13 -9.52 -5.70
C THR A 8 13.51 -10.79 -5.10
N GLU A 9 14.19 -11.93 -5.22
CA GLU A 9 13.79 -13.18 -4.57
C GLU A 9 13.84 -13.09 -3.04
N ALA A 10 14.91 -12.53 -2.47
CA ALA A 10 15.04 -12.36 -1.03
C ALA A 10 13.92 -11.48 -0.46
N ASN A 11 13.63 -10.35 -1.11
CA ASN A 11 12.53 -9.46 -0.74
C ASN A 11 11.16 -10.16 -0.83
N ALA A 12 10.93 -10.95 -1.88
CA ALA A 12 9.69 -11.70 -2.05
C ALA A 12 9.50 -12.78 -0.97
N ARG A 13 10.58 -13.43 -0.54
CA ARG A 13 10.55 -14.40 0.57
C ARG A 13 10.24 -13.72 1.90
N LEU A 14 10.90 -12.61 2.21
CA LEU A 14 10.64 -11.83 3.42
C LEU A 14 9.17 -11.39 3.49
N TRP A 15 8.63 -10.86 2.39
CA TRP A 15 7.23 -10.44 2.31
C TRP A 15 6.25 -11.60 2.55
N SER A 16 6.58 -12.80 2.06
CA SER A 16 5.77 -14.01 2.25
C SER A 16 5.78 -14.48 3.71
N TYR A 17 6.95 -14.47 4.36
CA TYR A 17 7.06 -14.81 5.79
C TYR A 17 6.30 -13.81 6.67
N SER A 18 6.42 -12.51 6.40
CA SER A 18 5.65 -11.48 7.10
C SER A 18 4.14 -11.68 6.92
N HIS A 19 3.70 -12.07 5.72
CA HIS A 19 2.30 -12.42 5.46
C HIS A 19 1.85 -13.63 6.28
N MET A 20 2.65 -14.69 6.36
CA MET A 20 2.32 -15.86 7.17
C MET A 20 2.14 -15.49 8.64
N VAL A 21 3.09 -14.75 9.22
CA VAL A 21 3.01 -14.30 10.61
C VAL A 21 1.74 -13.47 10.84
N ALA A 22 1.44 -12.53 9.96
CA ALA A 22 0.22 -11.71 10.05
C ALA A 22 -1.06 -12.55 9.97
N ILE A 23 -1.10 -13.56 9.09
CA ILE A 23 -2.23 -14.48 8.95
C ILE A 23 -2.39 -15.32 10.22
N THR A 24 -1.31 -15.89 10.75
CA THR A 24 -1.34 -16.67 11.98
C THR A 24 -1.86 -15.86 13.15
N ILE A 25 -1.37 -14.63 13.34
CA ILE A 25 -1.85 -13.73 14.39
C ILE A 25 -3.35 -13.41 14.21
N LEU A 26 -3.78 -13.16 12.97
CA LEU A 26 -5.18 -12.87 12.67
C LEU A 26 -6.09 -14.05 13.04
N PHE A 27 -5.73 -15.29 12.65
CA PHE A 27 -6.53 -16.47 13.00
C PHE A 27 -6.47 -16.81 14.48
N TRP A 28 -5.32 -16.58 15.12
CA TRP A 28 -5.17 -16.74 16.56
C TRP A 28 -6.12 -15.81 17.33
N ASP A 29 -6.17 -14.53 16.97
CA ASP A 29 -7.11 -13.56 17.52
C ASP A 29 -8.57 -13.99 17.26
N HIS A 30 -8.84 -14.59 16.09
CA HIS A 30 -10.18 -15.10 15.78
C HIS A 30 -10.65 -16.17 16.77
N VAL A 31 -9.78 -17.13 17.05
CA VAL A 31 -10.09 -18.23 17.98
C VAL A 31 -10.28 -17.71 19.40
N LEU A 32 -9.39 -16.82 19.87
CA LEU A 32 -9.46 -16.29 21.24
C LEU A 32 -10.72 -15.47 21.51
N THR A 33 -11.23 -14.77 20.50
CA THR A 33 -12.40 -13.87 20.67
C THR A 33 -13.73 -14.52 20.27
N LEU A 34 -13.71 -15.78 19.81
CA LEU A 34 -14.89 -16.49 19.34
C LEU A 34 -15.95 -16.67 20.44
N ASP A 35 -15.54 -17.04 21.65
CA ASP A 35 -16.46 -17.22 22.79
C ASP A 35 -17.20 -15.91 23.12
N LEU A 36 -16.50 -14.79 23.05
CA LEU A 36 -17.08 -13.46 23.26
C LEU A 36 -18.02 -13.09 22.11
N GLU A 37 -17.66 -13.35 20.87
CA GLU A 37 -18.52 -13.10 19.72
C GLU A 37 -19.85 -13.86 19.81
N ILE A 38 -19.78 -15.17 20.11
CA ILE A 38 -20.97 -16.02 20.19
C ILE A 38 -21.92 -15.49 21.26
N ASN A 39 -21.38 -15.13 22.43
CA ASN A 39 -22.18 -14.66 23.55
C ASN A 39 -22.75 -13.25 23.35
N TYR A 40 -21.99 -12.32 22.78
CA TYR A 40 -22.36 -10.91 22.75
C TYR A 40 -22.91 -10.42 21.40
N ILE A 41 -22.54 -11.06 20.29
CA ILE A 41 -22.89 -10.60 18.94
C ILE A 41 -23.86 -11.58 18.26
N TRP A 42 -23.55 -12.89 18.27
CA TRP A 42 -24.34 -13.88 17.53
C TRP A 42 -25.74 -14.07 18.13
N ARG A 43 -25.84 -14.03 19.46
CA ARG A 43 -27.11 -14.18 20.20
C ARG A 43 -28.00 -12.94 20.18
N ARG A 44 -27.50 -11.79 19.71
CA ARG A 44 -28.27 -10.54 19.67
C ARG A 44 -29.02 -10.39 18.35
N PRO A 45 -30.14 -9.63 18.32
CA PRO A 45 -30.84 -9.33 17.07
C PRO A 45 -29.89 -8.64 16.08
N ARG A 46 -30.06 -8.92 14.79
CA ARG A 46 -29.18 -8.39 13.74
C ARG A 46 -29.29 -6.88 13.65
N THR A 47 -28.28 -6.19 14.17
CA THR A 47 -28.09 -4.74 14.02
C THR A 47 -27.14 -4.46 12.85
N LEU A 48 -27.26 -3.26 12.25
CA LEU A 48 -26.36 -2.81 11.19
C LEU A 48 -24.88 -2.89 11.62
N SER A 49 -24.59 -2.45 12.85
CA SER A 49 -23.25 -2.50 13.44
C SER A 49 -22.74 -3.94 13.59
N GLY A 50 -23.60 -4.88 14.02
CA GLY A 50 -23.25 -6.30 14.09
C GLY A 50 -22.94 -6.89 12.71
N SER A 51 -23.77 -6.58 11.70
CA SER A 51 -23.53 -7.04 10.32
C SER A 51 -22.21 -6.50 9.74
N MET A 52 -21.89 -5.24 10.00
CA MET A 52 -20.63 -4.63 9.52
C MET A 52 -19.41 -5.19 10.25
N PHE A 53 -19.55 -5.50 11.54
CA PHE A 53 -18.52 -6.24 12.27
C PHE A 53 -18.23 -7.59 11.62
N PHE A 54 -19.26 -8.38 11.30
CA PHE A 54 -19.10 -9.65 10.60
C PHE A 54 -18.47 -9.47 9.21
N ALA A 55 -18.93 -8.48 8.46
CA ALA A 55 -18.36 -8.16 7.15
C ALA A 55 -16.86 -7.89 7.30
N ASN A 56 -16.43 -6.96 8.15
CA ASN A 56 -15.01 -6.67 8.33
C ASN A 56 -14.22 -7.89 8.81
N ARG A 57 -14.73 -8.62 9.79
CA ARG A 57 -13.98 -9.72 10.41
C ARG A 57 -13.79 -10.90 9.46
N TYR A 58 -14.88 -11.45 8.93
CA TYR A 58 -14.85 -12.67 8.13
C TYR A 58 -14.42 -12.40 6.69
N TYR A 59 -14.77 -11.24 6.11
CA TYR A 59 -14.27 -10.88 4.78
C TYR A 59 -12.74 -10.76 4.79
N ASN A 60 -12.17 -10.07 5.80
CA ASN A 60 -10.72 -9.97 5.91
C ASN A 60 -10.08 -11.34 6.16
N ALA A 61 -10.67 -12.21 6.98
CA ALA A 61 -10.13 -13.57 7.16
C ALA A 61 -10.13 -14.36 5.83
N LEU A 62 -11.24 -14.34 5.10
CA LEU A 62 -11.36 -15.02 3.80
C LEU A 62 -10.41 -14.45 2.75
N SER A 63 -10.28 -13.13 2.68
CA SER A 63 -9.36 -12.48 1.73
C SER A 63 -7.91 -12.88 2.00
N ARG A 64 -7.52 -13.04 3.27
CA ARG A 64 -6.18 -13.49 3.65
C ARG A 64 -5.93 -14.97 3.34
N ILE A 65 -6.93 -15.84 3.50
CA ILE A 65 -6.83 -17.24 3.04
C ILE A 65 -6.59 -17.27 1.53
N PHE A 66 -7.34 -16.48 0.75
CA PHE A 66 -7.15 -16.42 -0.69
C PHE A 66 -5.74 -15.94 -1.07
N VAL A 67 -5.23 -14.89 -0.39
CA VAL A 67 -3.86 -14.39 -0.61
C VAL A 67 -2.83 -15.48 -0.30
N PHE A 68 -3.03 -16.23 0.78
CA PHE A 68 -2.18 -17.36 1.15
C PHE A 68 -2.15 -18.44 0.06
N LEU A 69 -3.33 -18.93 -0.37
CA LEU A 69 -3.44 -19.92 -1.43
C LEU A 69 -2.81 -19.41 -2.74
N SER A 70 -3.04 -18.14 -3.07
CA SER A 70 -2.47 -17.51 -4.27
C SER A 70 -0.93 -17.40 -4.23
N LEU A 71 -0.33 -17.43 -3.05
CA LEU A 71 1.12 -17.33 -2.84
C LEU A 71 1.82 -18.68 -2.80
N PHE A 72 1.19 -19.67 -2.17
CA PHE A 72 1.83 -20.95 -1.86
C PHE A 72 1.32 -22.13 -2.70
N ASP A 73 0.18 -21.98 -3.39
CA ASP A 73 -0.33 -23.00 -4.31
C ASP A 73 0.07 -22.71 -5.77
N PRO A 74 1.08 -23.40 -6.31
CA PRO A 74 1.45 -23.28 -7.72
C PRO A 74 0.40 -23.91 -8.65
N LYS A 75 -0.45 -24.83 -8.15
CA LYS A 75 -1.44 -25.57 -8.96
C LYS A 75 -2.71 -24.76 -9.27
N LEU A 76 -2.87 -23.58 -8.66
CA LEU A 76 -4.03 -22.74 -8.90
C LEU A 76 -4.04 -22.27 -10.37
N PRO A 77 -5.08 -22.57 -11.18
CA PRO A 77 -5.12 -22.33 -12.62
C PRO A 77 -5.38 -20.85 -12.98
N LEU A 78 -4.73 -19.92 -12.27
CA LEU A 78 -4.86 -18.48 -12.44
C LEU A 78 -3.56 -17.90 -12.99
N SER A 79 -3.67 -17.07 -14.03
CA SER A 79 -2.54 -16.31 -14.56
C SER A 79 -2.00 -15.30 -13.55
N CYS A 80 -0.72 -14.95 -13.70
CA CYS A 80 -0.04 -13.96 -12.85
C CYS A 80 -0.80 -12.62 -12.77
N ARG A 81 -1.35 -12.15 -13.90
CA ARG A 81 -2.20 -10.95 -13.97
C ARG A 81 -3.52 -11.09 -13.21
N GLN A 82 -4.18 -12.25 -13.31
CA GLN A 82 -5.43 -12.50 -12.59
C GLN A 82 -5.19 -12.57 -11.07
N ARG A 83 -4.15 -13.28 -10.63
CA ARG A 83 -3.80 -13.38 -9.20
C ARG A 83 -3.56 -12.01 -8.58
N ASP A 84 -2.76 -11.18 -9.25
CA ASP A 84 -2.49 -9.82 -8.79
C ASP A 84 -3.75 -8.94 -8.79
N GLY A 85 -4.52 -8.96 -9.88
CA GLY A 85 -5.78 -8.23 -9.97
C GLY A 85 -6.76 -8.59 -8.85
N ILE A 86 -6.89 -9.89 -8.51
CA ILE A 86 -7.75 -10.33 -7.40
C ILE A 86 -7.20 -9.82 -6.05
N ARG A 87 -5.88 -9.83 -5.83
CA ARG A 87 -5.29 -9.27 -4.59
C ARG A 87 -5.61 -7.78 -4.44
N VAL A 88 -5.50 -7.01 -5.51
CA VAL A 88 -5.86 -5.58 -5.53
C VAL A 88 -7.35 -5.40 -5.21
N TRP A 89 -8.23 -6.15 -5.86
CA TRP A 89 -9.66 -6.11 -5.59
C TRP A 89 -10.01 -6.46 -4.14
N LEU A 90 -9.39 -7.52 -3.60
CA LEU A 90 -9.59 -7.93 -2.22
C LEU A 90 -9.19 -6.81 -1.25
N LEU A 91 -8.05 -6.16 -1.50
CA LEU A 91 -7.56 -5.03 -0.72
C LEU A 91 -8.50 -3.83 -0.79
N VAL A 92 -8.99 -3.48 -1.99
CA VAL A 92 -9.92 -2.35 -2.18
C VAL A 92 -11.21 -2.57 -1.39
N VAL A 93 -11.81 -3.76 -1.49
CA VAL A 93 -13.04 -4.07 -0.75
C VAL A 93 -12.80 -4.09 0.76
N SER A 94 -11.67 -4.67 1.22
CA SER A 94 -11.28 -4.62 2.64
C SER A 94 -11.19 -3.16 3.13
N HIS A 95 -10.57 -2.30 2.33
CA HIS A 95 -10.42 -0.90 2.65
C HIS A 95 -11.78 -0.19 2.71
N VAL A 96 -12.66 -0.38 1.71
CA VAL A 96 -14.02 0.20 1.71
C VAL A 96 -14.80 -0.20 2.96
N ILE A 97 -14.73 -1.46 3.39
CA ILE A 97 -15.40 -1.92 4.61
C ILE A 97 -14.88 -1.14 5.83
N ILE A 98 -13.56 -0.99 5.96
CA ILE A 98 -12.92 -0.25 7.05
C ILE A 98 -13.34 1.22 7.02
N THR A 99 -13.28 1.85 5.84
CA THR A 99 -13.69 3.25 5.63
C THR A 99 -15.13 3.45 6.10
N VAL A 100 -16.08 2.62 5.66
CA VAL A 100 -17.50 2.71 6.04
C VAL A 100 -17.69 2.58 7.55
N ILE A 101 -17.04 1.60 8.18
CA ILE A 101 -17.13 1.39 9.64
C ILE A 101 -16.63 2.62 10.39
N MET A 102 -15.53 3.21 9.92
CA MET A 102 -14.97 4.40 10.56
C MET A 102 -15.81 5.65 10.34
N THR A 103 -16.35 5.86 9.14
CA THR A 103 -17.28 6.95 8.86
C THR A 103 -18.51 6.84 9.77
N LEU A 104 -19.09 5.65 9.93
CA LEU A 104 -20.24 5.43 10.81
C LEU A 104 -19.91 5.65 12.28
N ARG A 105 -18.72 5.23 12.72
CA ARG A 105 -18.25 5.48 14.08
C ARG A 105 -18.14 6.97 14.35
N VAL A 106 -17.51 7.73 13.45
CA VAL A 106 -17.40 9.19 13.57
C VAL A 106 -18.78 9.83 13.54
N TYR A 107 -19.66 9.41 12.63
CA TYR A 107 -21.04 9.89 12.55
C TYR A 107 -21.79 9.71 13.87
N ALA A 108 -21.68 8.53 14.50
CA ALA A 108 -22.28 8.24 15.80
C ALA A 108 -21.68 9.09 16.94
N LEU A 109 -20.35 9.35 16.91
CA LEU A 109 -19.68 10.23 17.86
C LEU A 109 -20.11 11.70 17.68
N CYS A 110 -20.41 12.13 16.47
CA CYS A 110 -20.85 13.48 16.11
C CYS A 110 -22.37 13.70 16.26
N ALA A 111 -23.01 12.97 17.18
CA ALA A 111 -24.46 13.05 17.45
C ALA A 111 -25.35 12.86 16.20
N CYS A 112 -24.92 12.05 15.24
CA CYS A 112 -25.69 11.68 14.06
C CYS A 112 -26.10 12.87 13.15
N ASN A 113 -25.31 13.94 13.10
CA ASN A 113 -25.60 15.08 12.21
C ASN A 113 -25.50 14.68 10.72
N LYS A 114 -26.63 14.70 10.01
CA LYS A 114 -26.72 14.30 8.60
C LYS A 114 -25.85 15.16 7.68
N HIS A 115 -25.65 16.45 7.99
CA HIS A 115 -24.78 17.33 7.21
C HIS A 115 -23.33 16.84 7.22
N LEU A 116 -22.84 16.38 8.37
CA LEU A 116 -21.51 15.78 8.46
C LEU A 116 -21.41 14.50 7.64
N LEU A 117 -22.46 13.66 7.66
CA LEU A 117 -22.46 12.44 6.86
C LEU A 117 -22.35 12.75 5.37
N TYR A 118 -23.14 13.71 4.86
CA TYR A 118 -23.04 14.13 3.46
C TYR A 118 -21.66 14.69 3.11
N PHE A 119 -21.05 15.48 4.00
CA PHE A 119 -19.67 15.97 3.84
C PHE A 119 -18.64 14.82 3.81
N LEU A 120 -18.76 13.84 4.71
CA LEU A 120 -17.84 12.70 4.73
C LEU A 120 -18.00 11.82 3.49
N MET A 121 -19.24 11.61 3.03
CA MET A 121 -19.51 10.84 1.82
C MET A 121 -19.00 11.54 0.57
N SER A 122 -19.15 12.87 0.46
CA SER A 122 -18.60 13.63 -0.67
C SER A 122 -17.07 13.62 -0.65
N ALA A 123 -16.44 13.77 0.53
CA ALA A 123 -15.00 13.68 0.67
C ALA A 123 -14.46 12.30 0.24
N VAL A 124 -15.08 11.20 0.66
CA VAL A 124 -14.71 9.84 0.20
C VAL A 124 -14.87 9.73 -1.31
N ALA A 125 -15.99 10.17 -1.87
CA ALA A 125 -16.25 10.05 -3.30
C ALA A 125 -15.18 10.79 -4.11
N VAL A 126 -14.85 12.03 -3.74
CA VAL A 126 -13.80 12.81 -4.41
C VAL A 126 -12.45 12.12 -4.29
N LEU A 127 -12.04 11.68 -3.09
CA LEU A 127 -10.75 11.04 -2.87
C LEU A 127 -10.61 9.69 -3.59
N LEU A 128 -11.71 8.92 -3.69
CA LEU A 128 -11.73 7.68 -4.46
C LEU A 128 -11.66 7.93 -5.97
N ILE A 129 -12.37 8.95 -6.47
CA ILE A 129 -12.29 9.34 -7.88
C ILE A 129 -10.85 9.77 -8.21
N THR A 130 -10.21 10.60 -7.38
CA THR A 130 -8.82 11.02 -7.60
C THR A 130 -7.84 9.85 -7.50
N ALA A 131 -8.01 8.93 -6.55
CA ALA A 131 -7.17 7.74 -6.42
C ALA A 131 -7.31 6.79 -7.63
N SER A 132 -8.55 6.58 -8.11
CA SER A 132 -8.80 5.77 -9.30
C SER A 132 -8.24 6.40 -10.58
N ALA A 133 -8.40 7.72 -10.76
CA ALA A 133 -7.86 8.42 -11.92
C ALA A 133 -6.32 8.38 -11.95
N THR A 134 -5.66 8.60 -10.81
CA THR A 134 -4.19 8.56 -10.71
C THR A 134 -3.63 7.16 -10.92
N THR A 135 -4.26 6.12 -10.37
CA THR A 135 -3.86 4.73 -10.62
C THR A 135 -4.02 4.33 -12.08
N LEU A 136 -5.15 4.66 -12.71
CA LEU A 136 -5.36 4.42 -14.14
C LEU A 136 -4.30 5.13 -14.98
N HIS A 137 -4.05 6.41 -14.70
CA HIS A 137 -3.04 7.19 -15.40
C HIS A 137 -1.64 6.58 -15.25
N GLY A 138 -1.27 6.16 -14.03
CA GLY A 138 -0.02 5.47 -13.76
C GLY A 138 0.16 4.17 -14.56
N THR A 139 -0.91 3.38 -14.70
CA THR A 139 -0.89 2.14 -15.50
C THR A 139 -0.88 2.36 -17.02
N HIS A 140 -1.38 3.51 -17.48
CA HIS A 140 -1.33 3.89 -18.89
C HIS A 140 0.06 4.37 -19.30
N ILE A 141 0.74 5.15 -18.43
CA ILE A 141 2.08 5.68 -18.69
C ILE A 141 3.15 4.61 -18.45
N GLY A 142 3.11 3.95 -17.29
CA GLY A 142 4.05 2.89 -16.96
C GLY A 142 3.40 1.53 -17.18
N LYS A 143 3.94 0.73 -18.12
CA LYS A 143 3.46 -0.64 -18.32
C LYS A 143 3.96 -1.53 -17.19
N PRO A 144 3.10 -2.03 -16.29
CA PRO A 144 3.55 -2.89 -15.21
C PRO A 144 4.11 -4.20 -15.78
N LYS A 145 5.27 -4.63 -15.26
CA LYS A 145 5.96 -5.83 -15.73
C LYS A 145 5.73 -6.97 -14.76
N PHE A 146 5.15 -8.04 -15.27
CA PHE A 146 4.98 -9.29 -14.53
C PHE A 146 6.23 -10.13 -14.70
N VAL A 147 6.97 -10.35 -13.61
CA VAL A 147 8.14 -11.22 -13.58
C VAL A 147 7.76 -12.49 -12.84
N ARG A 148 7.98 -13.64 -13.49
CA ARG A 148 7.94 -14.95 -12.81
C ARG A 148 9.30 -15.24 -12.21
N LEU A 149 9.31 -15.44 -10.90
CA LEU A 149 10.49 -15.93 -10.18
C LEU A 149 10.61 -17.44 -10.31
N HIS A 150 11.80 -17.97 -10.03
CA HIS A 150 12.11 -19.41 -10.17
C HIS A 150 11.24 -20.33 -9.30
N SER A 151 10.56 -19.77 -8.31
CA SER A 151 9.65 -20.49 -7.42
C SER A 151 8.17 -20.45 -7.84
N ASP A 152 7.88 -20.26 -9.13
CA ASP A 152 6.53 -20.01 -9.68
C ASP A 152 5.78 -18.82 -9.05
N ARG A 153 6.50 -17.96 -8.34
CA ARG A 153 5.96 -16.74 -7.75
C ARG A 153 5.82 -15.65 -8.80
N CYS A 154 4.67 -15.00 -8.81
CA CYS A 154 4.36 -13.84 -9.62
C CYS A 154 4.64 -12.56 -8.82
N VAL A 155 5.53 -11.71 -9.33
CA VAL A 155 5.80 -10.39 -8.75
C VAL A 155 5.50 -9.31 -9.79
N LEU A 156 4.79 -8.27 -9.35
CA LEU A 156 4.52 -7.09 -10.15
C LEU A 156 5.60 -6.04 -9.92
N LEU A 157 6.31 -5.67 -10.98
CA LEU A 157 7.24 -4.56 -10.97
C LEU A 157 6.61 -3.37 -11.67
N TYR A 158 6.55 -2.26 -10.95
CA TYR A 158 6.15 -0.97 -11.49
C TYR A 158 7.37 -0.19 -11.94
N ASP A 159 7.26 0.46 -13.10
CA ASP A 159 8.25 1.44 -13.55
C ASP A 159 8.20 2.69 -12.64
N PHE A 160 9.24 3.53 -12.70
CA PHE A 160 9.40 4.71 -11.84
C PHE A 160 8.17 5.63 -11.83
N GLU A 161 7.69 5.99 -13.01
CA GLU A 161 6.49 6.83 -13.20
C GLU A 161 5.25 6.19 -12.57
N ALA A 162 5.02 4.89 -12.80
CA ALA A 162 3.86 4.19 -12.25
C ALA A 162 3.88 4.13 -10.71
N ASN A 163 5.06 3.99 -10.09
CA ASN A 163 5.20 4.04 -8.63
C ASN A 163 4.84 5.42 -8.06
N ALA A 164 5.19 6.51 -8.75
CA ALA A 164 4.86 7.86 -8.30
C ALA A 164 3.34 8.08 -8.28
N TRP A 165 2.64 7.68 -9.34
CA TRP A 165 1.19 7.76 -9.39
C TRP A 165 0.50 6.86 -8.36
N GLN A 166 1.08 5.68 -8.07
CA GLN A 166 0.59 4.82 -7.00
C GLN A 166 0.75 5.46 -5.62
N ALA A 167 1.87 6.19 -5.36
CA ALA A 167 2.07 6.92 -4.12
C ALA A 167 1.00 8.01 -3.94
N VAL A 168 0.67 8.77 -5.00
CA VAL A 168 -0.39 9.79 -4.97
C VAL A 168 -1.74 9.18 -4.59
N ALA A 169 -2.09 8.01 -5.15
CA ALA A 169 -3.33 7.32 -4.80
C ALA A 169 -3.38 6.94 -3.30
N TRP A 170 -2.27 6.47 -2.74
CA TRP A 170 -2.16 6.17 -1.31
C TRP A 170 -2.22 7.43 -0.44
N ILE A 171 -1.71 8.58 -0.91
CA ILE A 171 -1.84 9.87 -0.23
C ILE A 171 -3.30 10.30 -0.16
N CYS A 172 -4.10 10.10 -1.22
CA CYS A 172 -5.54 10.38 -1.19
C CYS A 172 -6.24 9.57 -0.10
N VAL A 173 -5.92 8.27 0.01
CA VAL A 173 -6.44 7.38 1.06
C VAL A 173 -6.04 7.88 2.45
N PHE A 174 -4.74 8.15 2.65
CA PHE A 174 -4.22 8.64 3.92
C PHE A 174 -4.87 9.95 4.36
N THR A 175 -5.15 10.85 3.41
CA THR A 175 -5.80 12.13 3.67
C THR A 175 -7.18 11.93 4.31
N TYR A 176 -7.93 10.91 3.85
CA TYR A 176 -9.23 10.58 4.45
C TYR A 176 -9.09 10.05 5.88
N ASP A 177 -8.11 9.19 6.13
CA ASP A 177 -7.87 8.64 7.47
C ASP A 177 -7.47 9.74 8.46
N VAL A 178 -6.63 10.69 8.04
CA VAL A 178 -6.27 11.86 8.85
C VAL A 178 -7.48 12.74 9.13
N LEU A 179 -8.37 12.95 8.15
CA LEU A 179 -9.62 13.69 8.35
C LEU A 179 -10.51 13.01 9.41
N LEU A 180 -10.73 11.70 9.30
CA LEU A 180 -11.52 10.95 10.27
C LEU A 180 -10.90 10.92 11.66
N PHE A 181 -9.57 10.76 11.73
CA PHE A 181 -8.84 10.82 12.99
C PHE A 181 -8.98 12.19 13.66
N SER A 182 -8.81 13.27 12.90
CA SER A 182 -8.90 14.64 13.39
C SER A 182 -10.30 14.96 13.93
N LEU A 183 -11.34 14.56 13.20
CA LEU A 183 -12.74 14.71 13.63
C LEU A 183 -13.04 13.88 14.89
N SER A 184 -12.56 12.63 14.93
CA SER A 184 -12.69 11.76 16.11
C SER A 184 -12.06 12.40 17.33
N LEU A 185 -10.84 12.93 17.18
CA LEU A 185 -10.06 13.53 18.25
C LEU A 185 -10.69 14.85 18.73
N HIS A 186 -11.11 15.71 17.81
CA HIS A 186 -11.82 16.95 18.12
C HIS A 186 -13.07 16.68 18.97
N ASN A 187 -13.91 15.74 18.53
CA ASN A 187 -15.11 15.41 19.29
C ASN A 187 -14.80 14.70 20.61
N ALA A 188 -13.70 13.93 20.66
CA ALA A 188 -13.23 13.36 21.91
C ALA A 188 -12.92 14.44 22.94
N PHE A 189 -12.19 15.48 22.53
CA PHE A 189 -11.84 16.60 23.40
C PHE A 189 -13.07 17.39 23.83
N LYS A 190 -13.97 17.71 22.89
CA LYS A 190 -15.22 18.41 23.18
C LYS A 190 -16.07 17.65 24.21
N THR A 191 -16.33 16.36 23.97
CA THR A 191 -17.11 15.53 24.91
C THR A 191 -16.41 15.38 26.26
N ARG A 192 -15.08 15.27 26.29
CA ARG A 192 -14.32 15.20 27.55
C ARG A 192 -14.42 16.49 28.35
N GLN A 193 -14.40 17.64 27.67
CA GLN A 193 -14.55 18.94 28.31
C GLN A 193 -15.96 19.10 28.91
N GLU A 194 -17.00 18.77 28.15
CA GLU A 194 -18.40 18.80 28.64
C GLU A 194 -18.60 17.87 29.86
N LEU A 195 -18.05 16.65 29.83
CA LEU A 195 -18.14 15.70 30.96
C LEU A 195 -17.34 16.14 32.18
N ARG A 196 -16.21 16.82 32.00
CA ARG A 196 -15.43 17.41 33.10
C ARG A 196 -16.22 18.52 33.81
N ILE A 197 -16.92 19.36 33.04
CA ILE A 197 -17.77 20.43 33.59
C ILE A 197 -18.95 19.83 34.36
N LEU A 198 -19.54 18.74 33.85
CA LEU A 198 -20.70 18.08 34.47
C LEU A 198 -20.34 17.07 35.59
N GLN A 199 -19.06 16.97 35.98
CA GLN A 199 -18.56 16.13 37.09
C GLN A 199 -19.06 14.66 37.05
N SER A 200 -19.37 14.15 35.85
CA SER A 200 -20.03 12.86 35.66
C SER A 200 -19.02 11.73 35.50
N ARG A 201 -19.33 10.56 36.06
CA ARG A 201 -18.48 9.35 36.01
C ARG A 201 -18.23 8.92 34.55
N THR A 202 -17.04 8.40 34.31
CA THR A 202 -16.51 7.93 33.02
C THR A 202 -17.55 7.25 32.12
N SER A 203 -17.98 7.97 31.08
CA SER A 203 -18.91 7.49 30.06
C SER A 203 -18.25 6.45 29.16
N LEU A 204 -19.03 5.44 28.72
CA LEU A 204 -18.69 4.48 27.66
C LEU A 204 -18.01 5.14 26.44
N LYS A 205 -18.37 6.40 26.14
CA LYS A 205 -17.75 7.21 25.08
C LYS A 205 -16.25 7.40 25.28
N VAL A 206 -15.76 7.60 26.51
CA VAL A 206 -14.33 7.82 26.80
C VAL A 206 -13.50 6.57 26.52
N ILE A 207 -14.02 5.38 26.86
CA ILE A 207 -13.37 4.10 26.56
C ILE A 207 -13.33 3.89 25.05
N LEU A 208 -14.48 4.06 24.39
CA LEU A 208 -14.58 3.96 22.93
C LEU A 208 -13.64 4.95 22.21
N LEU A 209 -13.45 6.15 22.75
CA LEU A 209 -12.56 7.17 22.19
C LEU A 209 -11.09 6.82 22.37
N ARG A 210 -10.69 6.35 23.56
CA ARG A 210 -9.30 5.92 23.82
C ARG A 210 -8.90 4.79 22.89
N ASP A 211 -9.72 3.75 22.84
CA ASP A 211 -9.41 2.55 22.05
C ASP A 211 -9.52 2.86 20.55
N GLY A 212 -10.38 3.82 20.16
CA GLY A 212 -10.44 4.35 18.81
C GLY A 212 -9.20 5.11 18.38
N ALA A 213 -8.71 6.02 19.22
CA ALA A 213 -7.52 6.82 18.92
C ALA A 213 -6.28 5.93 18.70
N ILE A 214 -6.12 4.88 19.52
CA ILE A 214 -5.03 3.91 19.35
C ILE A 214 -5.11 3.23 17.99
N TYR A 215 -6.30 2.74 17.61
CA TYR A 215 -6.51 2.14 16.28
C TYR A 215 -6.13 3.12 15.16
N PHE A 216 -6.65 4.36 15.21
CA PHE A 216 -6.40 5.34 14.15
C PHE A 216 -4.93 5.72 14.03
N ALA A 217 -4.21 5.80 15.16
CA ALA A 217 -2.77 6.04 15.16
C ALA A 217 -2.02 4.88 14.49
N VAL A 218 -2.33 3.63 14.85
CA VAL A 218 -1.69 2.44 14.26
C VAL A 218 -1.94 2.36 12.75
N VAL A 219 -3.18 2.58 12.30
CA VAL A 219 -3.52 2.55 10.87
C VAL A 219 -2.84 3.69 10.12
N SER A 220 -2.84 4.91 10.67
CA SER A 220 -2.14 6.06 10.07
C SER A 220 -0.65 5.77 9.88
N LEU A 221 0.01 5.17 10.89
CA LEU A 221 1.42 4.80 10.81
C LEU A 221 1.66 3.70 9.78
N ALA A 222 0.77 2.71 9.67
CA ALA A 222 0.89 1.66 8.66
C ALA A 222 0.75 2.22 7.24
N ILE A 223 -0.19 3.13 7.01
CA ILE A 223 -0.38 3.77 5.69
C ILE A 223 0.77 4.71 5.38
N LEU A 224 1.26 5.47 6.35
CA LEU A 224 2.46 6.30 6.19
C LEU A 224 3.67 5.44 5.82
N SER A 225 3.86 4.28 6.47
CA SER A 225 4.94 3.34 6.14
C SER A 225 4.83 2.81 4.72
N ASN A 226 3.59 2.56 4.25
CA ASN A 226 3.33 2.15 2.87
C ASN A 226 3.70 3.28 1.88
N ILE A 227 3.28 4.52 2.14
CA ILE A 227 3.64 5.70 1.34
C ILE A 227 5.15 5.87 1.29
N LEU A 228 5.82 5.80 2.44
CA LEU A 228 7.29 5.87 2.52
C LEU A 228 7.97 4.78 1.71
N THR A 229 7.40 3.59 1.61
CA THR A 229 7.96 2.51 0.76
C THR A 229 7.97 2.88 -0.72
N TYR A 230 6.92 3.55 -1.21
CA TYR A 230 6.89 4.07 -2.58
C TYR A 230 7.89 5.23 -2.76
N PHE A 231 7.98 6.16 -1.81
CA PHE A 231 8.97 7.25 -1.86
C PHE A 231 10.40 6.78 -1.80
N VAL A 232 10.72 5.80 -0.95
CA VAL A 232 12.06 5.19 -0.90
C VAL A 232 12.36 4.48 -2.22
N SER A 233 11.39 3.77 -2.80
CA SER A 233 11.55 3.17 -4.13
C SER A 233 11.81 4.21 -5.22
N PHE A 234 11.20 5.39 -5.12
CA PHE A 234 11.41 6.53 -6.00
C PHE A 234 12.79 7.17 -5.81
N VAL A 235 13.23 7.46 -4.59
CA VAL A 235 14.49 8.19 -4.33
C VAL A 235 15.72 7.28 -4.36
N MET A 236 15.67 6.11 -3.71
CA MET A 236 16.87 5.27 -3.51
C MET A 236 17.28 4.48 -4.75
N ARG A 237 16.34 3.97 -5.57
CA ARG A 237 16.69 3.19 -6.77
C ARG A 237 17.56 3.96 -7.77
N PRO A 238 17.22 5.21 -8.17
CA PRO A 238 18.08 5.98 -9.08
C PRO A 238 19.40 6.42 -8.43
N LEU A 239 19.44 6.70 -7.11
CA LEU A 239 20.68 7.01 -6.40
C LEU A 239 21.63 5.82 -6.32
N LEU A 240 21.11 4.61 -6.08
CA LEU A 240 21.89 3.38 -6.12
C LEU A 240 22.38 3.09 -7.54
N MET A 241 21.56 3.32 -8.56
CA MET A 241 21.99 3.19 -9.96
C MET A 241 23.08 4.22 -10.31
N TYR A 242 22.93 5.47 -9.90
CA TYR A 242 23.91 6.54 -10.08
C TYR A 242 25.24 6.23 -9.38
N THR A 243 25.21 5.78 -8.13
CA THR A 243 26.41 5.42 -7.37
C THR A 243 27.09 4.17 -7.92
N GLN A 244 26.34 3.17 -8.39
CA GLN A 244 26.91 1.99 -9.07
C GLN A 244 27.59 2.39 -10.38
N VAL A 245 26.94 3.20 -11.22
CA VAL A 245 27.53 3.74 -12.46
C VAL A 245 28.77 4.57 -12.16
N LYS A 246 28.73 5.46 -11.15
CA LYS A 246 29.87 6.29 -10.73
C LYS A 246 31.03 5.45 -10.17
N SER A 247 30.74 4.39 -9.41
CA SER A 247 31.76 3.47 -8.88
C SER A 247 32.46 2.65 -9.97
N VAL A 248 31.72 2.28 -11.01
CA VAL A 248 32.26 1.54 -12.17
C VAL A 248 33.00 2.49 -13.12
N ALA A 249 32.50 3.70 -13.34
CA ALA A 249 33.19 4.74 -14.10
C ALA A 249 34.52 5.13 -13.42
N GLY A 250 34.54 5.25 -12.09
CA GLY A 250 35.76 5.48 -11.31
C GLY A 250 36.75 4.31 -11.41
N ARG A 251 36.27 3.06 -11.45
CA ARG A 251 37.13 1.87 -11.62
C ARG A 251 37.73 1.79 -13.03
N LYS A 252 37.00 2.22 -14.06
CA LYS A 252 37.47 2.24 -15.46
C LYS A 252 38.43 3.38 -15.80
N HIS A 253 38.41 4.47 -15.03
CA HIS A 253 39.38 5.54 -15.20
C HIS A 253 40.82 5.10 -14.88
N HIS A 254 40.99 3.97 -14.16
CA HIS A 254 42.28 3.36 -13.85
C HIS A 254 42.79 2.33 -14.89
N GLU A 255 41.94 1.81 -15.79
CA GLU A 255 42.31 0.68 -16.68
C GLU A 255 42.43 1.01 -18.18
N GLY A 256 42.21 2.27 -18.58
CA GLY A 256 42.38 2.69 -19.98
C GLY A 256 41.23 2.23 -20.89
N TRP A 257 40.72 3.13 -21.71
CA TRP A 257 39.56 2.88 -22.56
C TRP A 257 39.93 2.10 -23.83
N ALA A 258 40.27 0.82 -23.68
CA ALA A 258 40.42 -0.10 -24.81
C ALA A 258 39.10 -0.87 -25.02
N GLY A 259 38.28 -0.38 -25.97
CA GLY A 259 37.28 -1.15 -26.70
C GLY A 259 36.25 -1.93 -25.89
N VAL A 260 35.12 -1.32 -25.50
CA VAL A 260 33.92 -2.09 -25.12
C VAL A 260 32.66 -1.40 -25.63
N SER A 261 31.93 -2.12 -26.48
CA SER A 261 30.62 -1.76 -26.99
C SER A 261 29.59 -1.65 -25.85
N CYS A 262 28.76 -0.60 -25.84
CA CYS A 262 27.71 -0.35 -24.84
C CYS A 262 26.73 -1.52 -24.63
N LYS A 263 26.72 -2.52 -25.52
CA LYS A 263 25.90 -3.73 -25.41
C LYS A 263 26.23 -4.60 -24.20
N GLN A 264 27.42 -4.48 -23.60
CA GLN A 264 27.87 -5.40 -22.54
C GLN A 264 27.54 -4.92 -21.11
N TYR A 265 27.09 -3.68 -20.93
CA TYR A 265 26.85 -3.08 -19.60
C TYR A 265 25.40 -3.13 -19.13
N ILE A 266 24.50 -3.50 -20.02
CA ILE A 266 23.10 -3.79 -19.71
C ILE A 266 23.02 -5.31 -19.74
N GLY A 267 23.40 -5.97 -18.65
CA GLY A 267 23.19 -7.41 -18.52
C GLY A 267 21.72 -7.70 -18.73
N ASP A 268 21.41 -8.49 -19.76
CA ASP A 268 20.09 -9.04 -20.15
C ASP A 268 18.90 -8.46 -19.37
N THR A 269 18.64 -7.16 -19.54
CA THR A 269 17.34 -6.63 -19.18
C THR A 269 16.39 -7.14 -20.24
N SER A 270 15.60 -8.16 -19.90
CA SER A 270 14.37 -8.53 -20.62
C SER A 270 13.27 -7.45 -20.47
N VAL A 271 13.69 -6.18 -20.44
CA VAL A 271 12.90 -4.98 -20.55
C VAL A 271 13.42 -4.27 -21.81
N PRO A 272 12.74 -4.39 -22.95
CA PRO A 272 13.02 -3.49 -24.05
C PRO A 272 12.53 -2.11 -23.63
N ILE A 273 13.46 -1.24 -23.22
CA ILE A 273 13.24 0.19 -23.32
C ILE A 273 13.29 0.46 -24.82
N ASP A 274 12.12 0.63 -25.41
CA ASP A 274 11.95 0.90 -26.84
C ASP A 274 12.47 2.31 -27.15
N VAL A 275 13.79 2.45 -27.20
CA VAL A 275 14.45 3.62 -27.78
C VAL A 275 14.30 3.46 -29.28
N LYS A 276 13.23 4.06 -29.82
CA LYS A 276 12.99 4.16 -31.27
C LYS A 276 14.30 4.56 -31.95
N PRO A 277 14.80 3.79 -32.93
CA PRO A 277 16.07 4.06 -33.57
C PRO A 277 15.84 5.13 -34.65
N SER A 278 15.77 6.39 -34.25
CA SER A 278 15.97 7.51 -35.17
C SER A 278 17.35 8.09 -34.92
N SER A 279 18.27 7.80 -35.84
CA SER A 279 19.57 8.44 -36.06
C SER A 279 20.50 8.54 -34.84
N GLY A 280 21.43 7.58 -34.73
CA GLY A 280 22.88 7.79 -34.52
C GLY A 280 23.46 8.72 -33.45
N TYR A 281 22.66 9.37 -32.59
CA TYR A 281 23.11 10.52 -31.79
C TYR A 281 22.76 10.44 -30.28
N GLY A 282 22.31 9.28 -29.78
CA GLY A 282 21.84 9.14 -28.39
C GLY A 282 22.92 9.05 -27.31
N CYS A 283 24.11 8.52 -27.62
CA CYS A 283 25.17 8.35 -26.59
C CYS A 283 26.00 9.61 -26.35
N ARG A 284 26.01 10.58 -27.28
CA ARG A 284 26.78 11.81 -27.13
C ARG A 284 26.15 12.74 -26.09
N ASN A 285 24.81 12.81 -26.04
CA ASN A 285 24.08 13.67 -25.11
C ASN A 285 24.17 13.26 -23.62
N PHE A 286 24.32 11.97 -23.30
CA PHE A 286 24.47 11.54 -21.90
C PHE A 286 25.89 11.78 -21.38
N TYR A 287 26.89 11.68 -22.26
CA TYR A 287 28.28 12.05 -21.95
C TYR A 287 28.43 13.57 -21.84
N ASP A 288 27.73 14.34 -22.69
CA ASP A 288 27.70 15.81 -22.62
C ASP A 288 26.92 16.33 -21.41
N PHE A 289 25.88 15.63 -20.94
CA PHE A 289 25.20 15.93 -19.66
C PHE A 289 26.14 15.73 -18.47
N MET A 290 26.92 14.64 -18.44
CA MET A 290 27.92 14.42 -17.38
C MET A 290 29.11 15.41 -17.46
N ARG A 291 29.47 15.90 -18.65
CA ARG A 291 30.52 16.92 -18.81
C ARG A 291 30.07 18.34 -18.44
N SER A 292 28.76 18.58 -18.36
CA SER A 292 28.18 19.87 -17.96
C SER A 292 28.14 20.08 -16.45
N ASP A 293 28.24 19.02 -15.65
CA ASP A 293 28.14 19.08 -14.17
C ASP A 293 29.53 19.17 -13.49
N ASP A 294 30.60 19.03 -14.28
CA ASP A 294 32.01 19.12 -13.86
C ASP A 294 32.66 20.47 -14.28
N ARG A 295 31.87 21.51 -14.60
CA ARG A 295 32.39 22.86 -14.91
C ARG A 295 31.78 23.96 -14.06
#